data_AF-A0A955C9U8-F1
#
_entry.id   AF-A0A955C9U8-F1
#
_cell.length_a   1.000
_cell.length_b   1.000
_cell.length_c   1.000
_cell.angle_alpha   90.00
_cell.angle_beta   90.00
_cell.angle_gamma   90.00
#
_symmetry.space_group_name_H-M   'P 1'
#
loop_
_entity.id
_entity.type
_entity.pdbx_description
1 polymer ?
#
loop_
_entity_poly.entity_id
_entity_poly.type
_entity_poly.pdbx_seq_one_letter_code
_entity_poly.pdbx_strand_id
1 'polypeptide(L)'
;MSKRMIILLACASAFVCVADVRAQSDPKPIAPTYPTTPPPERRSPPPVLPPMQPDPNADPKLLDGFWPTDHMIELFVKRSIEEATDTYNLRPEQAEEIQRSMTQRWTKFMHDNRADIQPLMNEYAEANLADKPPTPEKVSDWAARATPVYRLVLGNLLEGEFEFRSALDPEQQAVFDEQRLERRKSLERFQSRLRRWSVGNFEEKEWWNPEGQTMPEGLDPTGKWFSHIKTNDEKSDDFKRAAIEQFPERVKNEFAAWEQYVRDYCDHFELDQSQRNTAMSMLREMLNRAFDHVYKRRDLIAKLEAKIANPEGVDPDKIEKEMVELYGPLDSMFRELSARIERLPTMNQRSRVTSGKRGYGTPTEPEETKE
;
A
#
# COMPACT_ATOMS: atom_id res chain seq x y z
N MET A 1 7.97 17.85 31.07
CA MET A 1 8.21 16.64 30.26
C MET A 1 8.85 17.06 28.94
N SER A 2 10.07 16.60 28.67
CA SER A 2 10.87 17.00 27.50
C SER A 2 10.29 16.43 26.20
N LYS A 3 10.42 17.15 25.07
CA LYS A 3 10.07 16.70 23.71
C LYS A 3 10.62 15.30 23.36
N ARG A 4 11.68 14.85 24.04
CA ARG A 4 12.28 13.50 23.92
C ARG A 4 11.42 12.36 24.49
N MET A 5 10.51 12.64 25.42
CA MET A 5 9.65 11.62 26.04
C MET A 5 8.39 11.32 25.20
N ILE A 6 7.96 12.27 24.36
CA ILE A 6 6.92 12.07 23.34
C ILE A 6 7.46 11.19 22.19
N ILE A 7 8.77 11.29 21.90
CA ILE A 7 9.45 10.44 20.90
C ILE A 7 9.48 8.97 21.33
N LEU A 8 9.60 8.64 22.62
CA LEU A 8 9.59 7.26 23.12
C LEU A 8 8.21 6.58 22.98
N LEU A 9 7.12 7.32 23.18
CA LEU A 9 5.76 6.85 22.88
C LEU A 9 5.53 6.73 21.37
N ALA A 10 6.11 7.66 20.60
CA ALA A 10 6.12 7.59 19.16
C ALA A 10 6.99 6.45 18.60
N CYS A 11 7.90 5.83 19.37
CA CYS A 11 8.70 4.69 18.90
C CYS A 11 7.88 3.40 18.79
N ALA A 12 6.85 3.24 19.61
CA ALA A 12 5.84 2.18 19.44
C ALA A 12 4.98 2.43 18.18
N SER A 13 4.80 3.69 17.79
CA SER A 13 4.15 4.15 16.56
C SER A 13 5.11 4.15 15.34
N ALA A 14 6.40 4.33 15.56
CA ALA A 14 7.45 4.49 14.55
C ALA A 14 7.95 3.15 14.03
N PHE A 15 7.64 2.03 14.70
CA PHE A 15 7.76 0.71 14.10
C PHE A 15 6.83 0.53 12.87
N VAL A 16 5.89 1.47 12.67
CA VAL A 16 4.96 1.54 11.54
C VAL A 16 5.12 2.83 10.72
N CYS A 17 5.39 3.96 11.35
CA CYS A 17 5.22 5.27 10.71
C CYS A 17 6.50 5.92 10.15
N VAL A 18 7.52 5.15 9.73
CA VAL A 18 8.80 5.73 9.27
C VAL A 18 9.08 5.57 7.77
N ALA A 19 8.65 6.49 6.91
CA ALA A 19 9.51 7.01 5.83
C ALA A 19 8.83 8.14 5.00
N ASP A 20 9.37 9.36 5.07
CA ASP A 20 9.35 10.29 3.94
C ASP A 20 10.64 11.14 3.95
N VAL A 21 11.27 11.34 2.78
CA VAL A 21 12.27 12.39 2.49
C VAL A 21 12.14 12.69 0.99
N ARG A 22 11.96 13.98 0.68
CA ARG A 22 11.92 14.54 -0.66
C ARG A 22 13.33 14.84 -1.16
N ALA A 23 13.60 14.51 -2.41
CA ALA A 23 14.77 14.94 -3.15
C ALA A 23 14.57 16.36 -3.70
N GLN A 24 15.54 17.25 -3.45
CA GLN A 24 15.81 18.45 -4.26
C GLN A 24 17.31 18.70 -4.31
N SER A 25 17.92 18.43 -5.47
CA SER A 25 18.79 19.33 -6.23
C SER A 25 19.38 18.56 -7.41
N ASP A 26 19.22 19.11 -8.60
CA ASP A 26 19.83 18.63 -9.85
C ASP A 26 21.36 18.54 -9.71
N PRO A 27 21.98 17.36 -9.93
CA PRO A 27 23.39 17.33 -10.28
C PRO A 27 23.54 17.61 -11.78
N LYS A 28 24.43 18.55 -12.12
CA LYS A 28 24.96 18.73 -13.48
C LYS A 28 25.33 17.37 -14.12
N PRO A 29 25.14 17.19 -15.43
CA PRO A 29 25.59 15.99 -16.11
C PRO A 29 27.13 15.92 -16.07
N ILE A 30 27.67 15.03 -15.25
CA ILE A 30 29.04 14.55 -15.35
C ILE A 30 28.96 13.25 -16.15
N ALA A 31 29.67 13.19 -17.28
CA ALA A 31 29.79 11.98 -18.08
C ALA A 31 30.42 10.85 -17.24
N PRO A 32 29.84 9.65 -17.20
CA PRO A 32 30.38 8.56 -16.40
C PRO A 32 31.61 7.93 -17.10
N THR A 33 32.77 8.07 -16.49
CA THR A 33 33.90 7.16 -16.70
C THR A 33 33.69 5.93 -15.81
N TYR A 34 33.27 4.82 -16.40
CA TYR A 34 33.19 3.53 -15.69
C TYR A 34 34.56 2.84 -15.68
N PRO A 35 35.18 2.59 -14.52
CA PRO A 35 36.16 1.53 -14.40
C PRO A 35 35.46 0.16 -14.45
N THR A 36 35.99 -0.74 -15.27
CA THR A 36 35.51 -2.11 -15.43
C THR A 36 35.74 -2.93 -14.15
N THR A 37 34.79 -2.91 -13.22
CA THR A 37 34.74 -3.89 -12.13
C THR A 37 34.12 -5.21 -12.61
N PRO A 38 34.70 -6.36 -12.25
CA PRO A 38 34.12 -7.67 -12.58
C PRO A 38 32.74 -7.84 -11.90
N PRO A 39 31.84 -8.62 -12.51
CA PRO A 39 30.49 -8.81 -12.00
C PRO A 39 30.52 -9.49 -10.62
N PRO A 40 29.68 -9.07 -9.66
CA PRO A 40 29.60 -9.70 -8.35
C PRO A 40 29.13 -11.15 -8.49
N GLU A 41 29.82 -12.07 -7.82
CA GLU A 41 29.40 -13.47 -7.67
C GLU A 41 27.95 -13.55 -7.16
N ARG A 42 27.13 -14.36 -7.82
CA ARG A 42 25.77 -14.69 -7.37
C ARG A 42 25.84 -15.37 -6.01
N ARG A 43 25.66 -14.60 -4.93
CA ARG A 43 25.38 -15.17 -3.61
C ARG A 43 23.96 -15.72 -3.63
N SER A 44 23.80 -16.97 -3.20
CA SER A 44 22.48 -17.58 -3.01
C SER A 44 21.62 -16.72 -2.09
N PRO A 45 20.30 -16.58 -2.36
CA PRO A 45 19.40 -15.89 -1.43
C PRO A 45 19.47 -16.57 -0.06
N PRO A 46 19.45 -15.81 1.04
CA PRO A 46 19.46 -16.37 2.39
C PRO A 46 18.22 -17.25 2.59
N PRO A 47 18.32 -18.34 3.37
CA PRO A 47 17.20 -19.22 3.66
C PRO A 47 16.05 -18.45 4.29
N VAL A 48 14.82 -18.74 3.85
CA VAL A 48 13.59 -18.25 4.50
C VAL A 48 13.54 -18.89 5.89
N LEU A 49 13.73 -18.07 6.93
CA LEU A 49 13.64 -18.55 8.30
C LEU A 49 12.21 -19.04 8.59
N PRO A 50 12.04 -20.20 9.25
CA PRO A 50 10.73 -20.64 9.70
C PRO A 50 10.13 -19.61 10.68
N PRO A 51 8.80 -19.56 10.81
CA PRO A 51 8.16 -18.75 11.84
C PRO A 51 8.73 -19.14 13.21
N MET A 52 9.27 -18.16 13.93
CA MET A 52 9.75 -18.35 15.29
C MET A 52 8.55 -18.83 16.12
N GLN A 53 8.58 -20.08 16.58
CA GLN A 53 7.59 -20.54 17.53
C GLN A 53 7.95 -19.96 18.90
N PRO A 54 6.99 -19.33 19.61
CA PRO A 54 7.24 -18.85 20.95
C PRO A 54 7.66 -20.04 21.81
N ASP A 55 8.79 -19.92 22.52
CA ASP A 55 9.23 -20.93 23.47
C ASP A 55 8.17 -21.04 24.59
N PRO A 56 7.44 -22.16 24.69
CA PRO A 56 6.38 -22.33 25.68
C PRO A 56 6.91 -22.38 27.13
N ASN A 57 8.24 -22.45 27.31
CA ASN A 57 8.92 -22.48 28.60
C ASN A 57 9.75 -21.22 28.90
N ALA A 58 9.64 -20.17 28.08
CA ALA A 58 10.27 -18.89 28.39
C ALA A 58 9.69 -18.35 29.71
N ASP A 59 10.48 -18.45 30.78
CA ASP A 59 10.20 -17.89 32.09
C ASP A 59 9.83 -16.41 31.88
N PRO A 60 8.64 -15.92 32.31
CA PRO A 60 8.22 -14.53 32.18
C PRO A 60 9.00 -13.62 33.14
N LYS A 61 10.29 -13.89 33.32
CA LYS A 61 11.27 -12.91 33.76
C LYS A 61 11.09 -11.72 32.84
N LEU A 62 10.50 -10.69 33.42
CA LEU A 62 10.31 -9.37 32.85
C LEU A 62 11.60 -9.04 32.10
N LEU A 63 11.53 -9.01 30.77
CA LEU A 63 12.64 -8.48 29.98
C LEU A 63 12.88 -7.06 30.51
N ASP A 64 14.12 -6.81 30.93
CA ASP A 64 14.51 -5.51 31.44
C ASP A 64 14.25 -4.43 30.36
N GLY A 65 13.85 -3.25 30.80
CA GLY A 65 13.64 -2.07 29.95
C GLY A 65 12.18 -1.66 29.76
N PHE A 66 11.94 -0.83 28.75
CA PHE A 66 10.66 -0.16 28.55
C PHE A 66 9.67 -1.07 27.83
N TRP A 67 8.44 -1.14 28.35
CA TRP A 67 7.31 -1.76 27.68
C TRP A 67 6.05 -0.94 27.95
N PRO A 68 5.25 -0.59 26.93
CA PRO A 68 4.03 0.16 27.15
C PRO A 68 3.04 -0.66 28.00
N THR A 69 2.41 0.01 28.96
CA THR A 69 1.28 -0.58 29.69
C THR A 69 0.03 -0.61 28.81
N ASP A 70 -0.95 -1.45 29.15
CA ASP A 70 -2.24 -1.50 28.44
C ASP A 70 -2.89 -0.11 28.35
N HIS A 71 -2.80 0.68 29.43
CA HIS A 71 -3.32 2.05 29.44
C HIS A 71 -2.56 2.98 28.48
N MET A 72 -1.25 2.81 28.32
CA MET A 72 -0.49 3.58 27.32
C MET A 72 -0.92 3.21 25.89
N ILE A 73 -1.17 1.92 25.63
CA ILE A 73 -1.68 1.45 24.33
C ILE A 73 -3.07 2.04 24.08
N GLU A 74 -3.96 2.00 25.08
CA GLU A 74 -5.30 2.60 25.01
C GLU A 74 -5.25 4.09 24.68
N LEU A 75 -4.43 4.87 25.41
CA LEU A 75 -4.27 6.31 25.17
C LEU A 75 -3.72 6.60 23.77
N PHE A 76 -2.78 5.78 23.29
CA PHE A 76 -2.23 5.91 21.95
C PHE A 76 -3.31 5.68 20.89
N VAL A 77 -4.06 4.58 21.00
CA VAL A 77 -5.16 4.27 20.07
C VAL A 77 -6.22 5.37 20.13
N LYS A 78 -6.63 5.79 21.32
CA LYS A 78 -7.61 6.88 21.50
C LYS A 78 -7.17 8.14 20.76
N ARG A 79 -5.91 8.55 20.92
CA ARG A 79 -5.37 9.73 20.23
C ARG A 79 -5.42 9.58 18.70
N SER A 80 -5.06 8.42 18.17
CA SER A 80 -5.17 8.15 16.73
C SER A 80 -6.61 8.19 16.23
N ILE A 81 -7.58 7.73 17.03
CA ILE A 81 -9.00 7.78 16.67
C ILE A 81 -9.57 9.20 16.75
N GLU A 82 -9.11 10.04 17.68
CA GLU A 82 -9.46 11.48 17.68
C GLU A 82 -9.03 12.16 16.37
N GLU A 83 -7.81 11.90 15.92
CA GLU A 83 -7.30 12.44 14.65
C GLU A 83 -8.03 11.88 13.42
N ALA A 84 -8.36 10.58 13.45
CA ALA A 84 -9.18 9.96 12.41
C ALA A 84 -10.62 10.52 12.41
N THR A 85 -11.17 10.85 13.58
CA THR A 85 -12.51 11.45 13.71
C THR A 85 -12.55 12.79 13.00
N ASP A 86 -11.54 13.63 13.21
CA ASP A 86 -11.41 14.91 12.52
C ASP A 86 -11.21 14.73 10.99
N THR A 87 -10.40 13.75 10.60
CA THR A 87 -10.02 13.52 9.18
C THR A 87 -11.16 12.95 8.35
N TYR A 88 -11.89 11.97 8.88
CA TYR A 88 -12.95 11.26 8.16
C TYR A 88 -14.35 11.69 8.58
N ASN A 89 -14.46 12.68 9.48
CA ASN A 89 -15.73 13.10 10.08
C ASN A 89 -16.51 11.90 10.66
N LEU A 90 -15.85 11.10 11.51
CA LEU A 90 -16.46 9.90 12.09
C LEU A 90 -17.61 10.28 13.03
N ARG A 91 -18.71 9.53 12.98
CA ARG A 91 -19.75 9.64 14.01
C ARG A 91 -19.21 9.16 15.36
N PRO A 92 -19.71 9.68 16.50
CA PRO A 92 -19.27 9.24 17.81
C PRO A 92 -19.34 7.72 18.01
N GLU A 93 -20.40 7.09 17.52
CA GLU A 93 -20.59 5.62 17.59
C GLU A 93 -19.54 4.86 16.77
N GLN A 94 -19.22 5.32 15.56
CA GLN A 94 -18.16 4.75 14.73
C GLN A 94 -16.79 4.89 15.41
N ALA A 95 -16.49 6.08 15.95
CA ALA A 95 -15.24 6.34 16.64
C ALA A 95 -15.06 5.42 17.86
N GLU A 96 -16.10 5.26 18.68
CA GLU A 96 -16.06 4.37 19.84
C GLU A 96 -15.87 2.90 19.45
N GLU A 97 -16.60 2.43 18.42
CA GLU A 97 -16.47 1.06 17.90
C GLU A 97 -15.06 0.78 17.39
N ILE A 98 -14.53 1.68 16.55
CA ILE A 98 -13.19 1.55 15.98
C ILE A 98 -12.13 1.61 17.10
N GLN A 99 -12.25 2.53 18.07
CA GLN A 99 -11.34 2.62 19.20
C GLN A 99 -11.31 1.31 19.99
N ARG A 100 -12.48 0.77 20.32
CA ARG A 100 -12.59 -0.49 21.08
C ARG A 100 -11.91 -1.64 20.35
N SER A 101 -12.21 -1.83 19.05
CA SER A 101 -11.60 -2.88 18.24
C SER A 101 -10.08 -2.72 18.16
N MET A 102 -9.60 -1.49 17.86
CA MET A 102 -8.18 -1.21 17.71
C MET A 102 -7.42 -1.39 19.03
N THR A 103 -7.97 -0.95 20.17
CA THR A 103 -7.34 -1.15 21.48
C THR A 103 -7.21 -2.64 21.80
N GLN A 104 -8.26 -3.43 21.55
CA GLN A 104 -8.21 -4.87 21.78
C GLN A 104 -7.16 -5.55 20.89
N ARG A 105 -7.16 -5.25 19.58
CA ARG A 105 -6.18 -5.79 18.62
C ARG A 105 -4.75 -5.45 19.03
N TRP A 106 -4.45 -4.17 19.24
CA TRP A 106 -3.09 -3.73 19.53
C TRP A 106 -2.58 -4.20 20.88
N THR A 107 -3.44 -4.25 21.90
CA THR A 107 -3.06 -4.80 23.21
C THR A 107 -2.68 -6.27 23.07
N LYS A 108 -3.53 -7.07 22.41
CA LYS A 108 -3.25 -8.48 22.16
C LYS A 108 -1.96 -8.67 21.33
N PHE A 109 -1.83 -7.96 20.21
CA PHE A 109 -0.66 -8.04 19.33
C PHE A 109 0.63 -7.73 20.08
N MET A 110 0.66 -6.65 20.88
CA MET A 110 1.84 -6.27 21.64
C MET A 110 2.22 -7.36 22.65
N HIS A 111 1.27 -7.88 23.43
CA HIS A 111 1.55 -8.95 24.40
C HIS A 111 2.05 -10.24 23.74
N ASP A 112 1.40 -10.67 22.65
CA ASP A 112 1.78 -11.90 21.95
C ASP A 112 3.19 -11.84 21.34
N ASN A 113 3.66 -10.63 20.99
CA ASN A 113 4.93 -10.40 20.30
C ASN A 113 5.97 -9.68 21.18
N ARG A 114 5.73 -9.58 22.50
CA ARG A 114 6.56 -8.81 23.42
C ARG A 114 8.03 -9.24 23.40
N ALA A 115 8.28 -10.54 23.39
CA ALA A 115 9.63 -11.09 23.42
C ALA A 115 10.49 -10.63 22.22
N ASP A 116 9.87 -10.38 21.07
CA ASP A 116 10.55 -9.98 19.85
C ASP A 116 10.60 -8.45 19.70
N ILE A 117 9.55 -7.75 20.11
CA ILE A 117 9.42 -6.29 19.95
C ILE A 117 10.21 -5.54 21.03
N GLN A 118 10.12 -5.96 22.30
CA GLN A 118 10.68 -5.21 23.43
C GLN A 118 12.19 -4.99 23.31
N PRO A 119 13.02 -6.01 23.01
CA PRO A 119 14.46 -5.81 22.88
C PRO A 119 14.82 -4.80 21.76
N LEU A 120 14.15 -4.90 20.61
CA LEU A 120 14.39 -4.00 19.48
C LEU A 120 14.01 -2.55 19.79
N MET A 121 12.89 -2.35 20.50
CA MET A 121 12.47 -1.03 20.96
C MET A 121 13.45 -0.44 21.97
N ASN A 122 13.91 -1.24 22.93
CA ASN A 122 14.89 -0.80 23.93
C ASN A 122 16.22 -0.42 23.26
N GLU A 123 16.75 -1.25 22.37
CA GLU A 123 17.99 -0.96 21.63
C GLU A 123 17.86 0.30 20.77
N TYR A 124 16.71 0.50 20.12
CA TYR A 124 16.41 1.71 19.35
C TYR A 124 16.36 2.95 20.26
N ALA A 125 15.69 2.85 21.41
CA ALA A 125 15.61 3.93 22.38
C ALA A 125 16.99 4.30 22.96
N GLU A 126 17.79 3.31 23.33
CA GLU A 126 19.17 3.51 23.82
C GLU A 126 20.05 4.15 22.75
N ALA A 127 19.97 3.67 21.50
CA ALA A 127 20.70 4.27 20.39
C ALA A 127 20.29 5.73 20.14
N ASN A 128 19.03 6.11 20.39
CA ASN A 128 18.54 7.49 20.29
C ASN A 128 18.89 8.38 21.50
N LEU A 129 19.29 7.78 22.62
CA LEU A 129 19.71 8.52 23.82
C LEU A 129 21.24 8.62 23.96
N ALA A 130 21.99 7.80 23.24
CA ALA A 130 23.45 7.79 23.25
C ALA A 130 24.03 9.07 22.63
N ASP A 131 25.19 9.55 23.08
CA ASP A 131 25.80 10.76 22.49
C ASP A 131 26.43 10.55 21.10
N LYS A 132 26.47 9.30 20.63
CA LYS A 132 27.13 8.89 19.39
C LYS A 132 26.20 8.00 18.57
N PRO A 133 26.28 8.09 17.23
CA PRO A 133 25.52 7.20 16.36
C PRO A 133 25.91 5.73 16.58
N PRO A 134 24.99 4.78 16.36
CA PRO A 134 25.34 3.36 16.33
C PRO A 134 26.29 3.06 15.16
N THR A 135 27.16 2.06 15.32
CA THR A 135 28.03 1.62 14.21
C THR A 135 27.22 0.91 13.13
N PRO A 136 27.69 0.88 11.86
CA PRO A 136 27.01 0.16 10.78
C PRO A 136 26.74 -1.31 11.11
N GLU A 137 27.66 -1.98 11.83
CA GLU A 137 27.50 -3.37 12.25
C GLU A 137 26.35 -3.52 13.24
N LYS A 138 26.23 -2.60 14.21
CA LYS A 138 25.13 -2.61 15.18
C LYS A 138 23.78 -2.37 14.50
N VAL A 139 23.71 -1.42 13.57
CA VAL A 139 22.49 -1.16 12.80
C VAL A 139 22.13 -2.35 11.89
N SER A 140 23.14 -2.99 11.30
CA SER A 140 22.93 -4.17 10.45
C SER A 140 22.37 -5.35 11.24
N ASP A 141 22.92 -5.64 12.42
CA ASP A 141 22.40 -6.69 13.29
C ASP A 141 20.96 -6.39 13.72
N TRP A 142 20.70 -5.16 14.18
CA TRP A 142 19.36 -4.74 14.57
C TRP A 142 18.37 -4.85 13.40
N ALA A 143 18.73 -4.41 12.20
CA ALA A 143 17.84 -4.44 11.04
C ALA A 143 17.53 -5.87 10.58
N ALA A 144 18.49 -6.79 10.71
CA ALA A 144 18.27 -8.21 10.44
C ALA A 144 17.22 -8.80 11.39
N ARG A 145 17.29 -8.47 12.69
CA ARG A 145 16.31 -8.89 13.70
C ARG A 145 14.96 -8.15 13.61
N ALA A 146 14.97 -6.88 13.24
CA ALA A 146 13.76 -6.07 13.09
C ALA A 146 12.94 -6.44 11.84
N THR A 147 13.58 -6.98 10.80
CA THR A 147 12.89 -7.36 9.55
C THR A 147 11.71 -8.34 9.76
N PRO A 148 11.88 -9.49 10.47
CA PRO A 148 10.75 -10.38 10.74
C PRO A 148 9.67 -9.73 11.61
N VAL A 149 10.05 -8.95 12.64
CA VAL A 149 9.09 -8.22 13.50
C VAL A 149 8.28 -7.22 12.69
N TYR A 150 8.93 -6.46 11.81
CA TYR A 150 8.26 -5.52 10.92
C TYR A 150 7.22 -6.19 10.01
N ARG A 151 7.46 -7.43 9.56
CA ARG A 151 6.46 -8.18 8.78
C ARG A 151 5.23 -8.55 9.63
N LEU A 152 5.42 -8.91 10.90
CA LEU A 152 4.32 -9.19 11.83
C LEU A 152 3.47 -7.93 12.05
N VAL A 153 4.14 -6.79 12.28
CA VAL A 153 3.50 -5.49 12.44
C VAL A 153 2.73 -5.11 11.16
N LEU A 154 3.32 -5.29 9.98
CA LEU A 154 2.65 -5.07 8.69
C LEU A 154 1.40 -5.94 8.52
N GLY A 155 1.46 -7.22 8.88
CA GLY A 155 0.30 -8.10 8.84
C GLY A 155 -0.83 -7.57 9.72
N ASN A 156 -0.52 -7.26 10.98
CA ASN A 156 -1.49 -6.73 11.94
C ASN A 156 -2.13 -5.39 11.49
N LEU A 157 -1.34 -4.51 10.87
CA LEU A 157 -1.85 -3.27 10.28
C LEU A 157 -2.79 -3.52 9.11
N LEU A 158 -2.40 -4.36 8.15
CA LEU A 158 -3.21 -4.63 6.96
C LEU A 158 -4.55 -5.28 7.32
N GLU A 159 -4.57 -6.13 8.34
CA GLU A 159 -5.80 -6.67 8.91
C GLU A 159 -6.64 -5.59 9.59
N GLY A 160 -6.01 -4.75 10.42
CA GLY A 160 -6.68 -3.61 11.06
C GLY A 160 -7.25 -2.61 10.05
N GLU A 161 -6.57 -2.39 8.91
CA GLU A 161 -7.06 -1.52 7.83
C GLU A 161 -8.36 -2.03 7.22
N PHE A 162 -8.54 -3.36 7.12
CA PHE A 162 -9.78 -3.94 6.61
C PHE A 162 -10.96 -3.67 7.56
N GLU A 163 -10.75 -3.87 8.86
CA GLU A 163 -11.76 -3.59 9.87
C GLU A 163 -12.10 -2.11 9.95
N PHE A 164 -11.08 -1.26 9.99
CA PHE A 164 -11.26 0.19 9.97
C PHE A 164 -12.11 0.61 8.77
N ARG A 165 -11.73 0.16 7.57
CA ARG A 165 -12.44 0.48 6.32
C ARG A 165 -13.89 -0.02 6.34
N SER A 166 -14.16 -1.16 6.96
CA SER A 166 -15.52 -1.73 7.04
C SER A 166 -16.47 -0.92 7.91
N ALA A 167 -15.95 -0.17 8.89
CA ALA A 167 -16.72 0.72 9.76
C ALA A 167 -16.99 2.10 9.13
N LEU A 168 -16.40 2.39 7.97
CA LEU A 168 -16.55 3.65 7.26
C LEU A 168 -17.71 3.60 6.24
N ASP A 169 -18.41 4.72 6.10
CA ASP A 169 -19.39 4.92 5.04
C ASP A 169 -18.65 5.13 3.68
N PRO A 170 -19.32 4.97 2.52
CA PRO A 170 -18.64 4.99 1.21
C PRO A 170 -17.79 6.24 0.92
N GLU A 171 -18.25 7.43 1.32
CA GLU A 171 -17.49 8.68 1.15
C GLU A 171 -16.21 8.68 2.00
N GLN A 172 -16.29 8.19 3.24
CA GLN A 172 -15.16 8.06 4.15
C GLN A 172 -14.16 7.01 3.65
N GLN A 173 -14.65 5.91 3.06
CA GLN A 173 -13.81 4.87 2.45
C GLN A 173 -12.95 5.42 1.31
N ALA A 174 -13.48 6.35 0.51
CA ALA A 174 -12.72 6.93 -0.60
C ALA A 174 -11.50 7.72 -0.10
N VAL A 175 -11.68 8.56 0.93
CA VAL A 175 -10.60 9.32 1.57
C VAL A 175 -9.61 8.36 2.25
N PHE A 176 -10.13 7.35 2.95
CA PHE A 176 -9.29 6.34 3.59
C PHE A 176 -8.43 5.57 2.58
N ASP A 177 -9.01 5.15 1.45
CA ASP A 177 -8.32 4.37 0.42
C ASP A 177 -7.20 5.20 -0.25
N GLU A 178 -7.38 6.51 -0.42
CA GLU A 178 -6.31 7.43 -0.85
C GLU A 178 -5.15 7.44 0.14
N GLN A 179 -5.44 7.71 1.43
CA GLN A 179 -4.42 7.76 2.48
C GLN A 179 -3.75 6.39 2.71
N ARG A 180 -4.48 5.29 2.50
CA ARG A 180 -3.96 3.92 2.58
C ARG A 180 -2.81 3.71 1.59
N LEU A 181 -2.89 4.28 0.40
CA LEU A 181 -1.85 4.17 -0.62
C LEU A 181 -0.58 4.91 -0.20
N GLU A 182 -0.71 6.11 0.38
CA GLU A 182 0.44 6.87 0.89
C GLU A 182 1.13 6.17 2.05
N ARG A 183 0.34 5.60 2.98
CA ARG A 183 0.88 4.77 4.07
C ARG A 183 1.63 3.56 3.53
N ARG A 184 1.08 2.85 2.54
CA ARG A 184 1.76 1.69 1.91
C ARG A 184 3.11 2.07 1.30
N LYS A 185 3.21 3.19 0.59
CA LYS A 185 4.51 3.67 0.06
C LYS A 185 5.52 3.90 1.18
N SER A 186 5.09 4.52 2.27
CA SER A 186 5.96 4.78 3.43
C SER A 186 6.43 3.47 4.07
N LEU A 187 5.53 2.50 4.20
CA LEU A 187 5.86 1.16 4.70
C LEU A 187 6.85 0.41 3.78
N GLU A 188 6.70 0.50 2.46
CA GLU A 188 7.63 -0.13 1.51
C GLU A 188 9.02 0.54 1.50
N ARG A 189 9.05 1.87 1.63
CA ARG A 189 10.30 2.63 1.81
C ARG A 189 11.01 2.21 3.08
N PHE A 190 10.29 2.04 4.19
CA PHE A 190 10.88 1.54 5.43
C PHE A 190 11.41 0.12 5.29
N GLN A 191 10.65 -0.78 4.66
CA GLN A 191 11.08 -2.15 4.41
C GLN A 191 12.37 -2.20 3.57
N SER A 192 12.46 -1.34 2.56
CA SER A 192 13.65 -1.22 1.70
C SER A 192 14.85 -0.69 2.48
N ARG A 193 14.62 0.24 3.41
CA ARG A 193 15.63 0.72 4.34
C ARG A 193 16.13 -0.39 5.26
N LEU A 194 15.24 -1.16 5.90
CA LEU A 194 15.62 -2.31 6.73
C LEU A 194 16.46 -3.34 5.96
N ARG A 195 16.06 -3.67 4.71
CA ARG A 195 16.86 -4.57 3.85
C ARG A 195 18.25 -4.03 3.58
N ARG A 196 18.38 -2.74 3.26
CA ARG A 196 19.66 -2.10 2.99
C ARG A 196 20.54 -2.03 4.24
N TRP A 197 19.96 -1.67 5.38
CA TRP A 197 20.64 -1.66 6.67
C TRP A 197 21.13 -3.06 7.06
N SER A 198 20.33 -4.11 6.84
CA SER A 198 20.70 -5.49 7.19
C SER A 198 21.92 -6.06 6.44
N VAL A 199 22.40 -5.37 5.40
CA VAL A 199 23.64 -5.71 4.69
C VAL A 199 24.77 -4.72 4.96
N GLY A 200 24.65 -3.90 6.00
CA GLY A 200 25.65 -2.91 6.42
C GLY A 200 25.63 -1.59 5.65
N ASN A 201 24.69 -1.40 4.72
CA ASN A 201 24.58 -0.14 3.97
C ASN A 201 23.73 0.88 4.75
N PHE A 202 24.31 1.42 5.80
CA PHE A 202 23.71 2.38 6.72
C PHE A 202 24.36 3.76 6.57
N GLU A 203 23.54 4.82 6.52
CA GLU A 203 24.00 6.21 6.60
C GLU A 203 23.59 6.82 7.94
N GLU A 204 24.53 7.43 8.67
CA GLU A 204 24.33 7.97 10.03
C GLU A 204 23.06 8.82 10.18
N LYS A 205 22.86 9.76 9.24
CA LYS A 205 21.72 10.69 9.20
C LYS A 205 20.34 10.03 9.09
N GLU A 206 20.28 8.74 8.74
CA GLU A 206 19.01 8.01 8.57
C GLU A 206 18.45 7.47 9.89
N TRP A 207 19.28 7.39 10.93
CA TRP A 207 18.93 6.87 12.25
C TRP A 207 19.18 7.90 13.34
N TRP A 208 20.27 8.65 13.21
CA TRP A 208 20.77 9.54 14.24
C TRP A 208 20.69 10.99 13.74
N ASN A 209 19.91 11.82 14.43
CA ASN A 209 19.79 13.24 14.14
C ASN A 209 20.01 14.08 15.42
N PRO A 210 21.27 14.36 15.79
CA PRO A 210 21.60 15.01 17.06
C PRO A 210 21.15 16.48 17.10
N GLU A 211 21.00 17.11 15.93
CA GLU A 211 20.66 18.53 15.81
C GLU A 211 19.19 18.82 16.16
N GLY A 212 18.38 17.78 16.39
CA GLY A 212 16.94 17.95 16.58
C GLY A 212 16.28 18.62 15.38
N GLN A 213 16.93 18.56 14.20
CA GLN A 213 16.25 18.85 12.95
C GLN A 213 15.01 17.98 12.95
N THR A 214 13.86 18.62 12.70
CA THR A 214 12.59 17.93 12.58
C THR A 214 12.82 16.72 11.71
N MET A 215 12.44 15.55 12.22
CA MET A 215 12.31 14.33 11.44
C MET A 215 11.81 14.73 10.04
N PRO A 216 12.45 14.24 8.97
CA PRO A 216 12.23 14.80 7.65
C PRO A 216 10.74 14.99 7.34
N GLU A 217 10.42 16.08 6.66
CA GLU A 217 9.04 16.48 6.34
C GLU A 217 8.21 15.26 5.89
N GLY A 218 7.24 14.85 6.70
CA GLY A 218 6.50 13.58 6.56
C GLY A 218 6.79 12.51 7.63
N LEU A 219 7.48 12.86 8.72
CA LEU A 219 7.73 12.00 9.88
C LEU A 219 7.43 12.72 11.20
N ASP A 220 6.32 13.46 11.26
CA ASP A 220 5.91 14.15 12.49
C ASP A 220 5.27 13.16 13.48
N PRO A 221 5.95 12.81 14.60
CA PRO A 221 5.41 11.90 15.61
C PRO A 221 4.24 12.49 16.41
N THR A 222 3.89 13.77 16.21
CA THR A 222 2.82 14.46 16.94
C THR A 222 1.42 14.28 16.36
N GLY A 223 1.25 13.42 15.34
CA GLY A 223 -0.07 13.10 14.77
C GLY A 223 -0.59 14.13 13.76
N LYS A 224 0.16 15.19 13.47
CA LYS A 224 -0.18 16.15 12.41
C LYS A 224 0.00 15.61 10.98
N TRP A 225 0.28 14.32 10.82
CA TRP A 225 0.52 13.72 9.50
C TRP A 225 -0.71 13.81 8.59
N PHE A 226 -1.93 13.68 9.15
CA PHE A 226 -3.17 13.90 8.40
C PHE A 226 -3.35 15.34 7.90
N SER A 227 -2.73 16.32 8.57
CA SER A 227 -2.93 17.75 8.24
C SER A 227 -2.15 18.23 7.01
N HIS A 228 -1.17 17.45 6.54
CA HIS A 228 -0.36 17.78 5.37
C HIS A 228 -0.78 17.06 4.08
N ILE A 229 -1.74 16.14 4.15
CA ILE A 229 -2.35 15.49 2.98
C ILE A 229 -3.37 16.45 2.37
N LYS A 230 -2.88 17.53 1.76
CA LYS A 230 -3.64 18.18 0.70
C LYS A 230 -3.51 17.29 -0.53
N THR A 231 -4.58 16.54 -0.80
CA THR A 231 -4.86 15.74 -2.01
C THR A 231 -4.01 16.18 -3.21
N ASN A 232 -2.87 15.54 -3.40
CA ASN A 232 -2.07 15.74 -4.59
C ASN A 232 -2.25 14.48 -5.45
N ASP A 233 -3.43 14.43 -6.07
CA ASP A 233 -4.00 13.32 -6.88
C ASP A 233 -2.94 12.72 -7.84
N GLU A 234 -2.02 13.54 -8.34
CA GLU A 234 -0.98 13.17 -9.30
C GLU A 234 0.02 12.10 -8.79
N LYS A 235 0.38 12.09 -7.50
CA LYS A 235 1.40 11.15 -6.98
C LYS A 235 0.86 9.76 -6.69
N SER A 236 -0.44 9.62 -6.48
CA SER A 236 -1.11 8.34 -6.19
C SER A 236 -1.04 7.42 -7.42
N ASP A 237 -1.23 8.00 -8.60
CA ASP A 237 -1.28 7.29 -9.88
C ASP A 237 0.08 6.70 -10.29
N ASP A 238 1.20 7.40 -10.04
CA ASP A 238 2.54 6.92 -10.40
C ASP A 238 2.92 5.59 -9.73
N PHE A 239 2.51 5.40 -8.48
CA PHE A 239 2.76 4.15 -7.77
C PHE A 239 1.89 3.01 -8.27
N LYS A 240 0.60 3.27 -8.52
CA LYS A 240 -0.27 2.25 -9.10
C LYS A 240 0.25 1.82 -10.46
N ARG A 241 0.71 2.77 -11.29
CA ARG A 241 1.40 2.46 -12.54
C ARG A 241 2.62 1.56 -12.30
N ALA A 242 3.51 1.91 -11.37
CA ALA A 242 4.69 1.10 -11.06
C ALA A 242 4.36 -0.30 -10.47
N ALA A 243 3.28 -0.43 -9.70
CA ALA A 243 2.83 -1.71 -9.15
C ALA A 243 2.10 -2.56 -10.21
N ILE A 244 1.33 -1.93 -11.09
CA ILE A 244 0.70 -2.57 -12.25
C ILE A 244 1.77 -3.19 -13.15
N GLU A 245 2.95 -2.56 -13.26
CA GLU A 245 4.07 -3.14 -14.02
C GLU A 245 4.54 -4.52 -13.53
N GLN A 246 4.27 -4.86 -12.26
CA GLN A 246 4.63 -6.16 -11.68
C GLN A 246 3.59 -7.25 -11.93
N PHE A 247 2.39 -6.88 -12.41
CA PHE A 247 1.36 -7.87 -12.72
C PHE A 247 1.60 -8.55 -14.06
N PRO A 248 1.04 -9.76 -14.26
CA PRO A 248 1.06 -10.40 -15.57
C PRO A 248 0.41 -9.52 -16.65
N GLU A 249 0.91 -9.62 -17.88
CA GLU A 249 0.51 -8.76 -19.00
C GLU A 249 -1.01 -8.76 -19.25
N ARG A 250 -1.66 -9.91 -19.04
CA ARG A 250 -3.12 -10.02 -19.14
C ARG A 250 -3.84 -9.03 -18.21
N VAL A 251 -3.43 -8.93 -16.95
CA VAL A 251 -4.04 -7.99 -15.99
C VAL A 251 -3.79 -6.53 -16.41
N LYS A 252 -2.59 -6.21 -16.90
CA LYS A 252 -2.29 -4.86 -17.39
C LYS A 252 -3.20 -4.48 -18.54
N ASN A 253 -3.37 -5.40 -19.49
CA ASN A 253 -4.24 -5.21 -20.65
C ASN A 253 -5.70 -5.02 -20.23
N GLU A 254 -6.19 -5.76 -19.24
CA GLU A 254 -7.53 -5.57 -18.69
C GLU A 254 -7.70 -4.16 -18.11
N PHE A 255 -6.75 -3.69 -17.29
CA PHE A 255 -6.86 -2.35 -16.69
C PHE A 255 -6.81 -1.25 -17.75
N ALA A 256 -5.91 -1.38 -18.74
CA ALA A 256 -5.85 -0.46 -19.87
C ALA A 256 -7.14 -0.47 -20.70
N ALA A 257 -7.74 -1.64 -20.91
CA ALA A 257 -9.02 -1.78 -21.61
C ALA A 257 -10.17 -1.09 -20.86
N TRP A 258 -10.19 -1.14 -19.52
CA TRP A 258 -11.19 -0.44 -18.72
C TRP A 258 -11.04 1.08 -18.85
N GLU A 259 -9.81 1.60 -18.73
CA GLU A 259 -9.54 3.04 -18.92
C GLU A 259 -9.93 3.51 -20.32
N GLN A 260 -9.61 2.71 -21.34
CA GLN A 260 -9.97 2.99 -22.72
C GLN A 260 -11.49 3.00 -22.91
N TYR A 261 -12.19 1.99 -22.39
CA TYR A 261 -13.65 1.91 -22.42
C TYR A 261 -14.30 3.16 -21.83
N VAL A 262 -13.86 3.62 -20.65
CA VAL A 262 -14.45 4.81 -20.01
C VAL A 262 -14.18 6.07 -20.83
N ARG A 263 -12.98 6.22 -21.40
CA ARG A 263 -12.65 7.35 -22.29
C ARG A 263 -13.54 7.36 -23.53
N ASP A 264 -13.60 6.23 -24.24
CA ASP A 264 -14.41 6.08 -25.44
C ASP A 264 -15.89 6.31 -25.15
N TYR A 265 -16.39 5.83 -24.01
CA TYR A 265 -17.76 6.05 -23.59
C TYR A 265 -18.05 7.53 -23.33
N CYS A 266 -17.16 8.22 -22.62
CA CYS A 266 -17.30 9.66 -22.37
C CYS A 266 -17.34 10.48 -23.66
N ASP A 267 -16.50 10.11 -24.63
CA ASP A 267 -16.42 10.79 -25.92
C ASP A 267 -17.61 10.47 -26.82
N HIS A 268 -18.05 9.20 -26.85
CA HIS A 268 -19.18 8.76 -27.66
C HIS A 268 -20.50 9.44 -27.30
N PHE A 269 -20.74 9.65 -26.00
CA PHE A 269 -21.96 10.31 -25.50
C PHE A 269 -21.82 11.82 -25.27
N GLU A 270 -20.67 12.40 -25.62
CA GLU A 270 -20.34 13.81 -25.36
C GLU A 270 -20.65 14.20 -23.90
N LEU A 271 -20.16 13.40 -22.95
CA LEU A 271 -20.38 13.66 -21.53
C LEU A 271 -19.79 15.01 -21.14
N ASP A 272 -20.52 15.79 -20.35
CA ASP A 272 -20.04 17.05 -19.81
C ASP A 272 -18.96 16.83 -18.73
N GLN A 273 -18.31 17.91 -18.29
CA GLN A 273 -17.20 17.79 -17.34
C GLN A 273 -17.60 17.14 -16.00
N SER A 274 -18.82 17.41 -15.52
CA SER A 274 -19.32 16.83 -14.26
C SER A 274 -19.55 15.33 -14.41
N GLN A 275 -20.17 14.91 -15.51
CA GLN A 275 -20.38 13.51 -15.87
C GLN A 275 -19.04 12.79 -16.08
N ARG A 276 -18.06 13.41 -16.75
CA ARG A 276 -16.70 12.86 -16.94
C ARG A 276 -15.98 12.65 -15.62
N ASN A 277 -16.01 13.64 -14.72
CA ASN A 277 -15.41 13.51 -13.39
C ASN A 277 -16.05 12.35 -12.61
N THR A 278 -17.38 12.22 -12.70
CA THR A 278 -18.12 11.12 -12.08
C THR A 278 -17.70 9.76 -12.66
N ALA A 279 -17.60 9.64 -13.99
CA ALA A 279 -17.14 8.43 -14.66
C ALA A 279 -15.71 8.03 -14.25
N MET A 280 -14.79 9.01 -14.17
CA MET A 280 -13.42 8.78 -13.73
C MET A 280 -13.33 8.37 -12.25
N SER A 281 -14.19 8.93 -11.38
CA SER A 281 -14.28 8.49 -9.99
C SER A 281 -14.74 7.03 -9.89
N MET A 282 -15.74 6.63 -10.68
CA MET A 282 -16.21 5.24 -10.74
C MET A 282 -15.10 4.30 -11.25
N LEU A 283 -14.37 4.71 -12.29
CA LEU A 283 -13.23 3.96 -12.82
C LEU A 283 -12.15 3.77 -11.74
N ARG A 284 -11.74 4.84 -11.05
CA ARG A 284 -10.73 4.77 -9.97
C ARG A 284 -11.16 3.82 -8.86
N GLU A 285 -12.42 3.86 -8.45
CA GLU A 285 -13.00 2.96 -7.45
C GLU A 285 -12.91 1.50 -7.90
N MET A 286 -13.32 1.19 -9.13
CA MET A 286 -13.30 -0.18 -9.67
C MET A 286 -11.87 -0.69 -9.88
N LEU A 287 -10.97 0.14 -10.39
CA LEU A 287 -9.55 -0.20 -10.52
C LEU A 287 -8.91 -0.48 -9.15
N ASN A 288 -9.27 0.26 -8.10
CA ASN A 288 -8.79 -0.02 -6.74
C ASN A 288 -9.25 -1.39 -6.24
N ARG A 289 -10.54 -1.72 -6.42
CA ARG A 289 -11.09 -3.03 -6.03
C ARG A 289 -10.44 -4.17 -6.82
N ALA A 290 -10.27 -3.99 -8.12
CA ALA A 290 -9.61 -4.93 -9.01
C ALA A 290 -8.13 -5.13 -8.62
N PHE A 291 -7.41 -4.04 -8.38
CA PHE A 291 -6.02 -4.06 -7.91
C PHE A 291 -5.89 -4.85 -6.60
N ASP A 292 -6.74 -4.59 -5.61
CA ASP A 292 -6.70 -5.30 -4.33
C ASP A 292 -6.95 -6.79 -4.48
N HIS A 293 -7.88 -7.17 -5.36
CA HIS A 293 -8.16 -8.58 -5.68
C HIS A 293 -6.94 -9.26 -6.33
N VAL A 294 -6.37 -8.66 -7.38
CA VAL A 294 -5.19 -9.19 -8.07
C VAL A 294 -4.01 -9.26 -7.11
N TYR A 295 -3.76 -8.21 -6.34
CA TYR A 295 -2.63 -8.13 -5.42
C TYR A 295 -2.68 -9.25 -4.37
N LYS A 296 -3.85 -9.49 -3.76
CA LYS A 296 -4.05 -10.58 -2.78
C LYS A 296 -3.84 -11.97 -3.38
N ARG A 297 -4.07 -12.13 -4.69
CA ARG A 297 -3.99 -13.41 -5.40
C ARG A 297 -2.80 -13.49 -6.37
N ARG A 298 -1.84 -12.57 -6.28
CA ARG A 298 -0.75 -12.41 -7.26
C ARG A 298 0.04 -13.70 -7.50
N ASP A 299 0.30 -14.47 -6.45
CA ASP A 299 1.09 -15.70 -6.54
C ASP A 299 0.28 -16.83 -7.21
N LEU A 300 -1.04 -16.87 -7.01
CA LEU A 300 -1.93 -17.83 -7.67
C LEU A 300 -2.10 -17.48 -9.14
N ILE A 301 -2.28 -16.20 -9.45
CA ILE A 301 -2.38 -15.71 -10.83
C ILE A 301 -1.07 -15.98 -11.57
N ALA A 302 0.10 -15.68 -10.98
CA ALA A 302 1.39 -15.97 -11.58
C ALA A 302 1.59 -17.48 -11.84
N LYS A 303 1.17 -18.35 -10.91
CA LYS A 303 1.20 -19.80 -11.11
C LYS A 303 0.26 -20.25 -12.24
N LEU A 304 -0.93 -19.68 -12.33
CA LEU A 304 -1.89 -20.00 -13.38
C LEU A 304 -1.35 -19.58 -14.76
N GLU A 305 -0.81 -18.36 -14.88
CA GLU A 305 -0.19 -17.88 -16.12
C GLU A 305 0.99 -18.76 -16.54
N ALA A 306 1.79 -19.25 -15.58
CA ALA A 306 2.86 -20.20 -15.86
C ALA A 306 2.33 -21.56 -16.39
N LYS A 307 1.20 -22.05 -15.86
CA LYS A 307 0.52 -23.26 -16.39
C LYS A 307 -0.06 -23.02 -17.78
N ILE A 308 -0.62 -21.84 -18.05
CA ILE A 308 -1.15 -21.48 -19.38
C ILE A 308 -0.01 -21.40 -20.41
N ALA A 309 1.13 -20.82 -20.02
CA ALA A 309 2.31 -20.72 -20.89
C ALA A 309 2.96 -22.08 -21.17
N ASN A 310 2.85 -23.05 -20.26
CA ASN A 310 3.36 -24.41 -20.42
C ASN A 310 2.29 -25.47 -20.06
N PRO A 311 1.39 -25.82 -21.01
CA PRO A 311 0.24 -26.68 -20.72
C PRO A 311 0.57 -28.18 -20.62
N GLU A 312 1.84 -28.60 -20.73
CA GLU A 312 2.22 -30.02 -20.72
C GLU A 312 1.77 -30.73 -19.43
N GLY A 313 0.92 -31.75 -19.58
CA GLY A 313 0.43 -32.57 -18.46
C GLY A 313 -0.60 -31.88 -17.55
N VAL A 314 -1.11 -30.71 -17.93
CA VAL A 314 -2.16 -30.01 -17.19
C VAL A 314 -3.51 -30.22 -17.87
N ASP A 315 -4.51 -30.60 -17.09
CA ASP A 315 -5.90 -30.74 -17.55
C ASP A 315 -6.48 -29.37 -17.96
N PRO A 316 -6.90 -29.17 -19.22
CA PRO A 316 -7.43 -27.89 -19.70
C PRO A 316 -8.67 -27.43 -18.93
N ASP A 317 -9.55 -28.36 -18.50
CA ASP A 317 -10.76 -28.02 -17.77
C ASP A 317 -10.43 -27.43 -16.39
N LYS A 318 -9.32 -27.89 -15.79
CA LYS A 318 -8.81 -27.34 -14.54
C LYS A 318 -8.25 -25.94 -14.72
N ILE A 319 -7.54 -25.67 -15.82
CA ILE A 319 -7.04 -24.32 -16.14
C ILE A 319 -8.22 -23.36 -16.32
N GLU A 320 -9.25 -23.76 -17.08
CA GLU A 320 -10.43 -22.94 -17.30
C GLU A 320 -11.14 -22.61 -15.98
N LYS A 321 -11.32 -23.61 -15.12
CA LYS A 321 -11.92 -23.40 -13.79
C LYS A 321 -11.11 -22.43 -12.92
N GLU A 322 -9.79 -22.60 -12.87
CA GLU A 322 -8.89 -21.69 -12.13
C GLU A 322 -8.92 -20.27 -12.75
N MET A 323 -9.02 -20.15 -14.08
CA MET A 323 -9.17 -18.87 -14.77
C MET A 323 -10.47 -18.17 -14.36
N VAL A 324 -11.61 -18.86 -14.41
CA VAL A 324 -12.90 -18.30 -14.00
C VAL A 324 -12.88 -17.87 -12.53
N GLU A 325 -12.24 -18.64 -11.66
CA GLU A 325 -12.14 -18.32 -10.23
C GLU A 325 -11.28 -17.07 -9.96
N LEU A 326 -10.17 -16.91 -10.68
CA LEU A 326 -9.23 -15.81 -10.47
C LEU A 326 -9.64 -14.54 -11.23
N TYR A 327 -10.11 -14.65 -12.48
CA TYR A 327 -10.44 -13.52 -13.34
C TYR A 327 -11.93 -13.17 -13.35
N GLY A 328 -12.84 -14.10 -13.04
CA GLY A 328 -14.28 -13.85 -13.02
C GLY A 328 -14.73 -12.68 -12.11
N PRO A 329 -14.10 -12.45 -10.95
CA PRO A 329 -14.36 -11.25 -10.17
C PRO A 329 -14.01 -9.94 -10.89
N LEU A 330 -12.98 -9.92 -11.74
CA LEU A 330 -12.64 -8.75 -12.56
C LEU A 330 -13.75 -8.49 -13.59
N ASP A 331 -14.24 -9.53 -14.28
CA ASP A 331 -15.38 -9.41 -15.21
C ASP A 331 -16.65 -8.89 -14.52
N SER A 332 -16.88 -9.32 -13.28
CA SER A 332 -17.99 -8.82 -12.47
C SER A 332 -17.84 -7.33 -12.15
N MET A 333 -16.63 -6.90 -11.77
CA MET A 333 -16.34 -5.49 -11.47
C MET A 333 -16.43 -4.62 -12.73
N PHE A 334 -15.97 -5.10 -13.90
CA PHE A 334 -16.13 -4.38 -15.16
C PHE A 334 -17.60 -4.22 -15.55
N ARG A 335 -18.42 -5.28 -15.40
CA ARG A 335 -19.87 -5.20 -15.64
C ARG A 335 -20.54 -4.19 -14.72
N GLU A 336 -20.12 -4.13 -13.45
CA GLU A 336 -20.59 -3.11 -12.49
C GLU A 336 -20.20 -1.70 -12.94
N LEU A 337 -18.93 -1.48 -13.34
CA LEU A 337 -18.44 -0.22 -13.89
C LEU A 337 -19.29 0.25 -15.08
N SER A 338 -19.43 -0.63 -16.07
CA SER A 338 -20.21 -0.38 -17.29
C SER A 338 -21.65 0.00 -16.94
N ALA A 339 -22.33 -0.79 -16.11
CA ALA A 339 -23.71 -0.52 -15.71
C ALA A 339 -23.89 0.82 -14.97
N ARG A 340 -22.88 1.28 -14.21
CA ARG A 340 -22.90 2.58 -13.54
C ARG A 340 -22.68 3.72 -14.53
N ILE A 341 -21.69 3.60 -15.42
CA ILE A 341 -21.39 4.60 -16.44
C ILE A 341 -22.53 4.74 -17.45
N GLU A 342 -23.20 3.64 -17.77
CA GLU A 342 -24.36 3.61 -18.66
C GLU A 342 -25.54 4.45 -18.18
N ARG A 343 -25.54 4.93 -16.93
CA ARG A 343 -26.59 5.80 -16.37
C ARG A 343 -26.25 7.28 -16.48
N LEU A 344 -25.00 7.64 -16.76
CA LEU A 344 -24.54 9.02 -16.78
C LEU A 344 -25.13 9.86 -17.92
N PRO A 345 -25.24 9.36 -19.18
CA PRO A 345 -25.78 10.18 -20.27
C PRO A 345 -27.23 10.59 -20.03
N THR A 346 -27.53 11.86 -20.29
CA THR A 346 -28.89 12.40 -20.33
C THR A 346 -29.69 11.80 -21.49
N MET A 347 -31.02 11.92 -21.42
CA MET A 347 -31.90 11.47 -22.50
C MET A 347 -31.55 12.11 -23.85
N ASN A 348 -31.18 13.40 -23.85
CA ASN A 348 -30.78 14.12 -25.06
C ASN A 348 -29.44 13.63 -25.64
N GLN A 349 -28.46 13.33 -24.78
CA GLN A 349 -27.18 12.75 -25.23
C GLN A 349 -27.41 11.37 -25.85
N ARG A 350 -28.24 10.52 -25.24
CA ARG A 350 -28.62 9.21 -25.81
C ARG A 350 -29.35 9.36 -27.13
N SER A 351 -30.32 10.28 -27.22
CA SER A 351 -31.10 10.47 -28.43
C SER A 351 -30.21 10.93 -29.58
N ARG A 352 -29.27 11.85 -29.35
CA ARG A 352 -28.31 12.33 -30.38
C ARG A 352 -27.51 11.19 -31.00
N VAL A 353 -26.94 10.30 -30.17
CA VAL A 353 -26.19 9.13 -30.63
C VAL A 353 -27.09 8.19 -31.45
N THR A 354 -28.31 7.91 -30.97
CA THR A 354 -29.24 7.04 -31.70
C THR A 354 -29.75 7.66 -33.01
N SER A 355 -29.95 8.98 -33.07
CA SER A 355 -30.42 9.69 -34.27
C SER A 355 -29.30 9.93 -35.28
N GLY A 356 -28.07 10.14 -34.82
CA GLY A 356 -26.89 10.37 -35.67
C GLY A 356 -26.41 9.12 -36.40
N LYS A 357 -26.76 7.92 -35.90
CA LYS A 357 -26.41 6.63 -36.50
C LYS A 357 -27.15 6.29 -37.81
N ARG A 358 -27.94 7.22 -38.38
CA ARG A 358 -28.55 7.08 -39.72
C ARG A 358 -27.73 7.68 -40.87
N GLY A 359 -26.55 8.27 -40.62
CA GLY A 359 -25.79 9.00 -41.65
C GLY A 359 -24.42 8.44 -42.07
N TYR A 360 -23.83 7.52 -41.30
CA TYR A 360 -22.59 6.87 -41.74
C TYR A 360 -22.93 5.69 -42.62
N GLY A 361 -22.68 5.86 -43.93
CA GLY A 361 -22.95 4.87 -44.95
C GLY A 361 -22.50 3.49 -44.52
N THR A 362 -23.41 2.53 -44.60
CA THR A 362 -23.09 1.11 -44.72
C THR A 362 -21.93 1.00 -45.71
N PRO A 363 -20.79 0.38 -45.35
CA PRO A 363 -19.79 0.02 -46.35
C PRO A 363 -20.52 -0.75 -47.44
N THR A 364 -20.62 -0.16 -48.63
CA THR A 364 -21.06 -0.88 -49.82
C THR A 364 -20.21 -2.13 -49.90
N GLU A 365 -20.85 -3.30 -49.80
CA GLU A 365 -20.21 -4.58 -50.12
C GLU A 365 -19.46 -4.41 -51.43
N PRO A 366 -18.18 -4.81 -51.51
CA PRO A 366 -17.46 -4.81 -52.77
C PRO A 366 -18.27 -5.65 -53.76
N GLU A 367 -18.70 -5.03 -54.86
CA GLU A 367 -19.32 -5.73 -55.99
C GLU A 367 -18.46 -6.95 -56.33
N GLU A 368 -19.05 -8.14 -56.16
CA GLU A 368 -18.51 -9.38 -56.72
C GLU A 368 -18.39 -9.21 -58.24
N THR A 369 -17.17 -8.92 -58.69
CA THR A 369 -16.78 -9.06 -60.09
C THR A 369 -16.87 -10.53 -60.47
N LYS A 370 -17.98 -10.90 -61.12
CA LYS A 370 -18.10 -12.16 -61.85
C LYS A 370 -17.32 -12.04 -63.16
N GLU A 371 -16.26 -12.82 -63.29
CA GLU A 371 -15.68 -13.22 -64.59
C GLU A 371 -16.34 -14.51 -65.10
#